data_AF-A0A8X8CAT3-F1
#
_entry.id   AF-A0A8X8CAT3-F1
#
_cell.length_a   1.000
_cell.length_b   1.000
_cell.length_c   1.000
_cell.angle_alpha   90.00
_cell.angle_beta   90.00
_cell.angle_gamma   90.00
#
_symmetry.space_group_name_H-M   'P 1'
#
loop_
_entity.id
_entity.type
_entity.pdbx_description
1 polymer ?
#
loop_
_entity_poly.entity_id
_entity_poly.type
_entity_poly.pdbx_seq_one_letter_code
_entity_poly.pdbx_strand_id
1 'polypeptide(L)'
;MEAKIIPSSTSFNVLSLLLTFLLICISISSNVQTSSAAITTTATSSKTYTNYLKTACNSTTYPQLCLKSLSSYTSTIKTNEIKLCSTALTVALKASRNTSKLVKSLSKIRGLSKTEAAIIRDCIEEIGNSIDEIKQSVKVLRSLTGSDRGFQIDNMKTWVSGAITDQNTCTDGFDGSNMNYAVKRAITKSIVNVARFFNSDLHECYICFDFLKVFNGALYSYFSAQTSDSEVKMDLNPIKDAFDRVAKKQKMSGSKTQEVVAQMIQEIENSLEIIKAEHFGSEVNCKSVFGELKKKLLEIAPLGQLEGTQKELNIALSKYPKQLEKSFNPDISKAYRNIDFDAHTVNQIIAGHFYRQGLFDVGDCFINEANVPESTAAMKSLFSEMYLILEAMKNKNLEPALNWATANSNKLKENGSDLLLKLHCLQFVEILQGGSRSKALSYVRTHISPFGANHFSEIQKLMACLLWSGRLHQSPYSDLLSPTNWNVVSEELTRQFCNLLGQSFDSPLSVTIAAGFQGLPPLLKFMNVMAGKKHEWQSMKQLPVPVELDREFQFHSIFVCPVLKEQSTDENPAMLMQCGHVLCKQSITKMSKNGSKTFKCPYCPSDIDSTQCRQLHF
;
A
#
# COMPACT_ATOMS: atom_id res chain seq x y z
N MET A 1 43.36 -2.95 -30.46
CA MET A 1 42.57 -2.91 -31.71
C MET A 1 42.06 -1.51 -31.90
N GLU A 2 42.24 -1.02 -33.11
CA GLU A 2 42.30 0.38 -33.53
C GLU A 2 41.06 1.21 -33.21
N ALA A 3 41.31 2.50 -33.02
CA ALA A 3 40.31 3.55 -32.99
C ALA A 3 39.55 3.60 -34.33
N LYS A 4 38.23 3.78 -34.28
CA LYS A 4 37.48 4.33 -35.40
C LYS A 4 36.67 5.54 -34.92
N ILE A 5 37.30 6.69 -35.10
CA ILE A 5 36.69 8.01 -35.01
C ILE A 5 35.71 8.13 -36.19
N ILE A 6 34.43 8.35 -35.90
CA ILE A 6 33.42 8.76 -36.89
C ILE A 6 33.17 10.27 -36.66
N PRO A 7 33.21 11.11 -37.70
CA PRO A 7 33.23 12.56 -37.54
C PRO A 7 31.86 13.15 -37.20
N SER A 8 31.94 14.26 -36.47
CA SER A 8 30.88 15.22 -36.17
C SER A 8 30.09 15.65 -37.41
N SER A 9 28.80 15.28 -37.48
CA SER A 9 27.84 15.83 -38.46
C SER A 9 26.43 16.06 -37.90
N THR A 10 26.26 16.02 -36.57
CA THR A 10 24.95 16.08 -35.90
C THR A 10 24.37 17.49 -35.75
N SER A 11 25.16 18.54 -35.96
CA SER A 11 24.71 19.93 -35.87
C SER A 11 24.01 20.46 -37.14
N PHE A 12 24.26 19.86 -38.31
CA PHE A 12 23.63 20.29 -39.57
C PHE A 12 22.22 19.71 -39.76
N ASN A 13 21.98 18.49 -39.26
CA ASN A 13 20.68 17.82 -39.39
C ASN A 13 19.59 18.41 -38.48
N VAL A 14 19.95 18.87 -37.27
CA VAL A 14 18.98 19.47 -36.34
C VAL A 14 18.51 20.85 -36.80
N LEU A 15 19.40 21.64 -37.40
CA LEU A 15 19.06 22.96 -37.95
C LEU A 15 18.20 22.84 -39.22
N SER A 16 18.46 21.83 -40.06
CA SER A 16 17.63 21.49 -41.22
C SER A 16 16.23 20.99 -40.81
N LEU A 17 16.12 20.19 -39.74
CA LEU A 17 14.85 19.74 -39.18
C LEU A 17 14.02 20.89 -38.57
N LEU A 18 14.66 21.86 -37.92
CA LEU A 18 13.99 23.04 -37.36
C LEU A 18 13.50 24.00 -38.45
N LEU A 19 14.29 24.22 -39.52
CA LEU A 19 13.87 25.04 -40.66
C LEU A 19 12.72 24.40 -41.45
N THR A 20 12.77 23.09 -41.66
CA THR A 20 11.69 22.36 -42.35
C THR A 20 10.40 22.36 -41.53
N PHE A 21 10.48 22.23 -40.21
CA PHE A 21 9.31 22.33 -39.33
C PHE A 21 8.67 23.72 -39.36
N LEU A 22 9.48 24.79 -39.38
CA LEU A 22 8.98 26.17 -39.50
C LEU A 22 8.26 26.42 -40.83
N LEU A 23 8.79 25.90 -41.94
CA LEU A 23 8.21 26.04 -43.29
C LEU A 23 6.90 25.24 -43.45
N ILE A 24 6.77 24.10 -42.77
CA ILE A 24 5.53 23.30 -42.73
C ILE A 24 4.43 24.04 -41.96
N CYS A 25 4.75 24.72 -40.85
CA CYS A 25 3.77 25.52 -40.10
C CYS A 25 3.24 26.75 -40.87
N ILE A 26 4.06 27.34 -41.75
CA ILE A 26 3.69 28.48 -42.59
C ILE A 26 2.82 28.05 -43.79
N SER A 27 2.99 26.83 -44.29
CA SER A 27 2.19 26.29 -45.40
C SER A 27 0.81 25.76 -44.95
N ILE A 28 0.66 25.34 -43.70
CA ILE A 28 -0.64 24.88 -43.14
C ILE A 28 -1.57 26.07 -42.82
N SER A 29 -1.04 27.26 -42.58
CA SER A 29 -1.84 28.47 -42.28
C SER A 29 -2.47 29.13 -43.51
N SER A 30 -2.13 28.68 -44.72
CA SER A 30 -2.59 29.30 -45.98
C SER A 30 -3.72 28.54 -46.69
N ASN A 31 -4.26 27.45 -46.12
CA ASN A 31 -5.21 26.58 -46.84
C ASN A 31 -6.38 26.08 -45.98
N VAL A 32 -7.12 27.00 -45.34
CA VAL A 32 -8.46 26.71 -44.82
C VAL A 32 -9.49 27.33 -45.75
N GLN A 33 -9.90 26.56 -46.75
CA GLN A 33 -11.15 26.81 -47.46
C GLN A 33 -12.33 26.51 -46.53
N THR A 34 -13.20 27.50 -46.42
CA THR A 34 -14.52 27.44 -45.80
C THR A 34 -15.40 26.45 -46.55
N SER A 35 -15.90 25.43 -45.85
CA SER A 35 -17.05 24.65 -46.28
C SER A 35 -17.94 24.36 -45.08
N SER A 36 -19.15 24.88 -45.18
CA SER A 36 -20.24 24.84 -44.21
C SER A 36 -20.90 23.46 -44.16
N ALA A 37 -20.91 22.84 -42.98
CA ALA A 37 -21.85 21.77 -42.60
C ALA A 37 -22.05 21.76 -41.07
N ALA A 38 -22.89 22.67 -40.58
CA ALA A 38 -23.45 22.57 -39.25
C ALA A 38 -24.68 21.63 -39.31
N ILE A 39 -24.69 20.56 -38.51
CA ILE A 39 -25.84 19.97 -37.78
C ILE A 39 -25.59 18.50 -37.32
N THR A 40 -24.55 17.78 -37.77
CA THR A 40 -24.37 16.33 -37.43
C THR A 40 -23.19 15.98 -36.49
N THR A 41 -22.55 16.95 -35.81
CA THR A 41 -21.34 16.72 -35.00
C THR A 41 -21.56 16.59 -33.47
N THR A 42 -22.71 16.99 -32.95
CA THR A 42 -22.98 17.03 -31.49
C THR A 42 -23.46 15.69 -30.91
N ALA A 43 -24.22 14.89 -31.67
CA ALA A 43 -24.72 13.58 -31.19
C ALA A 43 -23.61 12.51 -31.11
N THR A 44 -22.68 12.51 -32.07
CA THR A 44 -21.59 11.53 -32.15
C THR A 44 -20.55 11.74 -31.04
N SER A 45 -20.27 12.99 -30.64
CA SER A 45 -19.31 13.31 -29.58
C SER A 45 -19.83 12.99 -28.17
N SER A 46 -21.11 13.22 -27.89
CA SER A 46 -21.74 12.89 -26.61
C SER A 46 -21.75 11.38 -26.32
N LYS A 47 -22.01 10.56 -27.34
CA LYS A 47 -21.98 9.09 -27.22
C LYS A 47 -20.57 8.58 -26.94
N THR A 48 -19.56 9.16 -27.60
CA THR A 48 -18.14 8.81 -27.39
C THR A 48 -17.66 9.12 -25.97
N TYR A 49 -17.99 10.28 -25.40
CA TYR A 49 -17.60 10.63 -24.03
C TYR A 49 -18.28 9.75 -22.99
N THR A 50 -19.56 9.43 -23.21
CA THR A 50 -20.31 8.53 -22.34
C THR A 50 -19.72 7.12 -22.33
N ASN A 51 -19.29 6.63 -23.50
CA ASN A 51 -18.67 5.31 -23.61
C ASN A 51 -17.27 5.27 -22.97
N TYR A 52 -16.45 6.31 -23.17
CA TYR A 52 -15.16 6.45 -22.49
C TYR A 52 -15.31 6.38 -20.97
N LEU A 53 -16.25 7.14 -20.40
CA LEU A 53 -16.51 7.12 -18.96
C LEU A 53 -17.00 5.75 -18.47
N LYS A 54 -17.82 5.05 -19.25
CA LYS A 54 -18.27 3.68 -18.92
C LYS A 54 -17.11 2.70 -18.84
N THR A 55 -16.22 2.72 -19.82
CA THR A 55 -15.02 1.88 -19.82
C THR A 55 -14.15 2.18 -18.60
N ALA A 56 -13.93 3.46 -18.32
CA ALA A 56 -13.15 3.90 -17.16
C ALA A 56 -13.70 3.39 -15.84
N CYS A 57 -15.00 3.63 -15.61
CA CYS A 57 -15.66 3.26 -14.37
C CYS A 57 -15.80 1.74 -14.18
N ASN A 58 -15.92 0.96 -15.26
CA ASN A 58 -16.02 -0.50 -15.19
C ASN A 58 -14.77 -1.16 -14.59
N SER A 59 -13.61 -0.50 -14.66
CA SER A 59 -12.37 -1.02 -14.07
C SER A 59 -12.28 -0.82 -12.55
N THR A 60 -13.17 -0.03 -11.95
CA THR A 60 -13.09 0.41 -10.55
C THR A 60 -13.74 -0.59 -9.59
N THR A 61 -13.41 -0.49 -8.30
CA THR A 61 -14.04 -1.32 -7.24
C THR A 61 -15.54 -1.01 -7.05
N TYR A 62 -16.00 0.18 -7.48
CA TYR A 62 -17.40 0.59 -7.39
C TYR A 62 -17.90 1.25 -8.70
N PRO A 63 -18.11 0.47 -9.78
CA PRO A 63 -18.42 1.02 -11.11
C PRO A 63 -19.68 1.89 -11.15
N GLN A 64 -20.72 1.50 -10.41
CA GLN A 64 -21.98 2.23 -10.35
C GLN A 64 -21.85 3.57 -9.63
N LEU A 65 -21.01 3.64 -8.60
CA LEU A 65 -20.74 4.89 -7.91
C LEU A 65 -19.96 5.83 -8.83
N CYS A 66 -18.91 5.33 -9.48
CA CYS A 66 -18.13 6.09 -10.46
C CYS A 66 -18.99 6.72 -11.56
N LEU A 67 -19.86 5.91 -12.18
CA LEU A 67 -20.78 6.38 -13.21
C LEU A 67 -21.72 7.46 -12.69
N LYS A 68 -22.30 7.26 -11.50
CA LYS A 68 -23.21 8.23 -10.88
C LYS A 68 -22.49 9.54 -10.56
N SER A 69 -21.26 9.48 -10.06
CA SER A 69 -20.45 10.61 -9.64
C SER A 69 -19.95 11.46 -10.81
N LEU A 70 -19.61 10.82 -11.93
CA LEU A 70 -18.91 11.46 -13.04
C LEU A 70 -19.76 11.70 -14.29
N SER A 71 -20.94 11.09 -14.40
CA SER A 71 -21.82 11.20 -15.60
C SER A 71 -22.18 12.64 -15.97
N SER A 72 -22.39 13.52 -14.98
CA SER A 72 -22.66 14.95 -15.21
C SER A 72 -21.45 15.74 -15.71
N TYR A 73 -20.26 15.15 -15.68
CA TYR A 73 -19.00 15.78 -16.07
C TYR A 73 -18.44 15.25 -17.39
N THR A 74 -19.18 14.38 -18.11
CA THR A 74 -18.74 13.79 -19.39
C THR A 74 -18.31 14.82 -20.44
N SER A 75 -18.96 15.98 -20.51
CA SER A 75 -18.58 17.09 -21.39
C SER A 75 -17.28 17.80 -20.99
N THR A 76 -16.97 17.80 -19.68
CA THR A 76 -15.73 18.35 -19.11
C THR A 76 -14.57 17.37 -19.27
N ILE A 77 -14.82 16.09 -19.00
CA ILE A 77 -13.85 14.98 -19.08
C ILE A 77 -13.49 14.69 -20.53
N LYS A 78 -14.49 14.63 -21.41
CA LYS A 78 -14.37 14.16 -22.80
C LYS A 78 -13.73 12.77 -22.84
N THR A 79 -12.59 12.62 -23.51
CA THR A 79 -11.74 11.42 -23.53
C THR A 79 -10.33 11.75 -23.03
N ASN A 80 -10.23 12.60 -22.00
CA ASN A 80 -8.95 13.07 -21.47
C ASN A 80 -8.75 12.60 -20.03
N GLU A 81 -7.74 11.77 -19.83
CA GLU A 81 -7.41 11.10 -18.57
C GLU A 81 -7.05 12.09 -17.44
N ILE A 82 -6.31 13.16 -17.74
CA ILE A 82 -5.96 14.21 -16.77
C ILE A 82 -7.23 14.95 -16.32
N LYS A 83 -8.16 15.21 -17.25
CA LYS A 83 -9.46 15.82 -16.93
C LYS A 83 -10.35 14.87 -16.14
N LEU A 84 -10.31 13.57 -16.43
CA LEU A 84 -10.98 12.56 -15.62
C LEU A 84 -10.46 12.58 -14.18
N CYS A 85 -9.15 12.45 -13.99
CA CYS A 85 -8.49 12.44 -12.68
C CYS A 85 -8.72 13.73 -11.87
N SER A 86 -8.55 14.89 -12.51
CA SER A 86 -8.80 16.17 -11.84
C SER A 86 -10.28 16.38 -11.48
N THR A 87 -11.20 15.86 -12.30
CA THR A 87 -12.65 15.89 -12.01
C THR A 87 -12.99 14.96 -10.85
N ALA A 88 -12.50 13.72 -10.86
CA ALA A 88 -12.65 12.73 -9.80
C ALA A 88 -12.16 13.29 -8.44
N LEU A 89 -10.95 13.84 -8.38
CA LEU A 89 -10.44 14.46 -7.16
C LEU A 89 -11.26 15.68 -6.73
N THR A 90 -11.82 16.44 -7.68
CA THR A 90 -12.70 17.57 -7.36
C THR A 90 -14.02 17.10 -6.73
N VAL A 91 -14.57 15.98 -7.22
CA VAL A 91 -15.76 15.34 -6.64
C VAL A 91 -15.45 14.79 -5.24
N ALA A 92 -14.33 14.09 -5.07
CA ALA A 92 -13.85 13.62 -3.78
C ALA A 92 -13.64 14.77 -2.78
N LEU A 93 -12.99 15.87 -3.21
CA LEU A 93 -12.81 17.08 -2.40
C LEU A 93 -14.14 17.69 -1.93
N LYS A 94 -15.16 17.68 -2.80
CA LYS A 94 -16.50 18.15 -2.44
C LYS A 94 -17.13 17.24 -1.41
N ALA A 95 -16.98 15.93 -1.54
CA ALA A 95 -17.45 14.95 -0.56
C ALA A 95 -16.75 15.13 0.79
N SER A 96 -15.41 15.23 0.83
CA SER A 96 -14.63 15.44 2.07
C SER A 96 -15.01 16.75 2.77
N ARG A 97 -15.23 17.84 2.01
CA ARG A 97 -15.72 19.12 2.57
C ARG A 97 -17.11 19.01 3.18
N ASN A 98 -18.02 18.26 2.54
CA ASN A 98 -19.35 18.03 3.09
C ASN A 98 -19.28 17.21 4.38
N THR A 99 -18.43 16.18 4.41
CA THR A 99 -18.15 15.40 5.63
C THR A 99 -17.57 16.28 6.73
N SER A 100 -16.57 17.12 6.45
CA SER A 100 -16.01 18.06 7.44
C SER A 100 -17.08 19.00 8.02
N LYS A 101 -17.99 19.52 7.19
CA LYS A 101 -19.11 20.34 7.66
C LYS A 101 -20.06 19.55 8.57
N LEU A 102 -20.37 18.30 8.20
CA LEU A 102 -21.19 17.42 9.01
C LEU A 102 -20.54 17.15 10.37
N VAL A 103 -19.29 16.71 10.41
CA VAL A 103 -18.57 16.43 11.67
C VAL A 103 -18.48 17.69 12.55
N LYS A 104 -18.19 18.86 11.96
CA LYS A 104 -18.21 20.15 12.67
C LYS A 104 -19.59 20.57 13.18
N SER A 105 -20.67 20.11 12.56
CA SER A 105 -22.03 20.35 13.07
C SER A 105 -22.36 19.42 14.23
N LEU A 106 -21.91 18.16 14.15
CA LEU A 106 -22.11 17.15 15.18
C LEU A 106 -21.30 17.46 16.45
N SER A 107 -20.12 18.08 16.31
CA SER A 107 -19.31 18.53 17.46
C SER A 107 -19.98 19.60 18.33
N LYS A 108 -21.05 20.23 17.83
CA LYS A 108 -21.79 21.30 18.53
C LYS A 108 -23.05 20.81 19.24
N ILE A 109 -23.35 19.51 19.17
CA ILE A 109 -24.51 18.93 19.84
C ILE A 109 -24.34 19.06 21.36
N ARG A 110 -25.40 19.52 22.06
CA ARG A 110 -25.43 19.56 23.53
C ARG A 110 -25.57 18.14 24.09
N GLY A 111 -24.81 17.84 25.14
CA GLY A 111 -24.85 16.53 25.82
C GLY A 111 -23.75 15.55 25.41
N LEU A 112 -22.74 15.99 24.64
CA LEU A 112 -21.53 15.19 24.38
C LEU A 112 -20.68 15.06 25.66
N SER A 113 -20.22 13.86 25.94
CA SER A 113 -19.20 13.59 26.95
C SER A 113 -17.85 14.18 26.53
N LYS A 114 -16.94 14.34 27.50
CA LYS A 114 -15.57 14.83 27.24
C LYS A 114 -14.83 13.95 26.23
N THR A 115 -15.04 12.64 26.30
CA THR A 115 -14.43 11.64 25.41
C THR A 115 -14.99 11.76 23.99
N GLU A 116 -16.32 11.86 23.84
CA GLU A 116 -16.94 12.04 22.51
C GLU A 116 -16.49 13.34 21.85
N ALA A 117 -16.40 14.43 22.62
CA ALA A 117 -15.92 15.70 22.11
C ALA A 117 -14.44 15.64 21.69
N ALA A 118 -13.61 14.81 22.32
CA ALA A 118 -12.22 14.58 21.92
C ALA A 118 -12.13 13.82 20.60
N ILE A 119 -12.80 12.67 20.50
CA ILE A 119 -12.77 11.85 19.29
C ILE A 119 -13.32 12.62 18.07
N ILE A 120 -14.38 13.43 18.26
CA ILE A 120 -14.91 14.27 17.19
C ILE A 120 -13.92 15.37 16.77
N ARG A 121 -13.12 15.92 17.70
CA ARG A 121 -12.07 16.89 17.35
C ARG A 121 -10.95 16.25 16.54
N ASP A 122 -10.49 15.08 16.97
CA ASP A 122 -9.45 14.31 16.26
C ASP A 122 -9.94 14.00 14.84
N CYS A 123 -11.18 13.54 14.70
CA CYS A 123 -11.79 13.34 13.39
C CYS A 123 -11.87 14.63 12.52
N ILE A 124 -12.13 15.80 13.11
CA ILE A 124 -12.15 17.07 12.38
C ILE A 124 -10.76 17.42 11.84
N GLU A 125 -9.72 17.14 12.61
CA GLU A 125 -8.32 17.32 12.23
C GLU A 125 -7.95 16.39 11.07
N GLU A 126 -8.22 15.10 11.20
CA GLU A 126 -7.95 14.10 10.16
C GLU A 126 -8.68 14.40 8.83
N ILE A 127 -9.97 14.73 8.88
CA ILE A 127 -10.69 15.15 7.66
C ILE A 127 -10.10 16.47 7.10
N GLY A 128 -9.57 17.33 7.96
CA GLY A 128 -8.86 18.55 7.57
C GLY A 128 -7.60 18.26 6.76
N ASN A 129 -6.76 17.35 7.27
CA ASN A 129 -5.54 16.88 6.63
C ASN A 129 -5.84 16.26 5.26
N SER A 130 -6.80 15.32 5.21
CA SER A 130 -7.32 14.73 3.98
C SER A 130 -7.77 15.78 2.95
N ILE A 131 -8.49 16.81 3.37
CA ILE A 131 -8.91 17.91 2.47
C ILE A 131 -7.71 18.64 1.88
N ASP A 132 -6.66 18.88 2.66
CA ASP A 132 -5.49 19.62 2.21
C ASP A 132 -4.62 18.79 1.27
N GLU A 133 -4.48 17.50 1.50
CA GLU A 133 -3.82 16.56 0.61
C GLU A 133 -4.55 16.40 -0.74
N ILE A 134 -5.89 16.35 -0.73
CA ILE A 134 -6.68 16.35 -1.96
C ILE A 134 -6.49 17.67 -2.72
N LYS A 135 -6.47 18.82 -2.02
CA LYS A 135 -6.22 20.13 -2.67
C LYS A 135 -4.84 20.16 -3.33
N GLN A 136 -3.82 19.62 -2.66
CA GLN A 136 -2.47 19.51 -3.21
C GLN A 136 -2.45 18.65 -4.48
N SER A 137 -3.14 17.51 -4.44
CA SER A 137 -3.31 16.59 -5.58
C SER A 137 -4.01 17.27 -6.77
N VAL A 138 -5.11 17.97 -6.53
CA VAL A 138 -5.85 18.74 -7.58
C VAL A 138 -4.98 19.86 -8.17
N LYS A 139 -4.20 20.55 -7.32
CA LYS A 139 -3.31 21.64 -7.75
C LYS A 139 -2.24 21.12 -8.70
N VAL A 140 -1.60 20.01 -8.37
CA VAL A 140 -0.57 19.39 -9.20
C VAL A 140 -1.14 18.90 -10.53
N LEU A 141 -2.31 18.25 -10.54
CA LEU A 141 -2.96 17.79 -11.77
C LEU A 141 -3.27 18.94 -12.76
N ARG A 142 -3.57 20.14 -12.24
CA ARG A 142 -3.84 21.32 -13.07
C ARG A 142 -2.57 21.97 -13.63
N SER A 143 -1.40 21.70 -13.05
CA SER A 143 -0.11 22.25 -13.47
C SER A 143 0.85 21.22 -14.09
N LEU A 144 0.38 19.99 -14.38
CA LEU A 144 1.14 18.90 -14.99
C LEU A 144 1.74 19.30 -16.35
N THR A 145 2.96 19.84 -16.32
CA THR A 145 3.73 20.29 -17.48
C THR A 145 5.23 20.08 -17.23
N GLY A 146 6.00 19.85 -18.29
CA GLY A 146 7.47 19.72 -18.20
C GLY A 146 8.00 18.31 -17.89
N SER A 147 9.30 18.23 -17.58
CA SER A 147 10.07 16.99 -17.38
C SER A 147 9.87 16.31 -16.02
N ASP A 148 9.19 16.97 -15.09
CA ASP A 148 9.00 16.54 -13.69
C ASP A 148 7.67 15.80 -13.45
N ARG A 149 6.97 15.43 -14.53
CA ARG A 149 5.62 14.83 -14.46
C ARG A 149 5.60 13.59 -13.57
N GLY A 150 6.56 12.69 -13.71
CA GLY A 150 6.62 11.45 -12.91
C GLY A 150 6.68 11.70 -11.40
N PHE A 151 7.55 12.59 -10.96
CA PHE A 151 7.66 12.96 -9.54
C PHE A 151 6.41 13.70 -9.04
N GLN A 152 5.83 14.58 -9.86
CA GLN A 152 4.57 15.25 -9.54
C GLN A 152 3.41 14.25 -9.36
N ILE A 153 3.39 13.22 -10.19
CA ILE A 153 2.44 12.12 -10.12
C ILE A 153 2.68 11.27 -8.86
N ASP A 154 3.94 10.98 -8.51
CA ASP A 154 4.25 10.17 -7.33
C ASP A 154 3.91 10.92 -6.02
N ASN A 155 4.17 12.23 -5.94
CA ASN A 155 3.69 13.05 -4.83
C ASN A 155 2.17 13.06 -4.74
N MET A 156 1.49 13.16 -5.89
CA MET A 156 0.03 13.05 -5.94
C MET A 156 -0.45 11.69 -5.44
N LYS A 157 0.18 10.58 -5.83
CA LYS A 157 -0.15 9.24 -5.31
C LYS A 157 0.00 9.20 -3.79
N THR A 158 1.09 9.76 -3.24
CA THR A 158 1.31 9.84 -1.80
C THR A 158 0.21 10.63 -1.09
N TRP A 159 -0.14 11.83 -1.57
CA TRP A 159 -1.21 12.63 -0.96
C TRP A 159 -2.59 12.01 -1.10
N VAL A 160 -2.88 11.32 -2.21
CA VAL A 160 -4.16 10.61 -2.37
C VAL A 160 -4.23 9.42 -1.40
N SER A 161 -3.13 8.71 -1.19
CA SER A 161 -3.06 7.63 -0.20
C SER A 161 -3.17 8.15 1.23
N GLY A 162 -2.45 9.22 1.59
CA GLY A 162 -2.59 9.92 2.88
C GLY A 162 -4.04 10.32 3.15
N ALA A 163 -4.71 10.87 2.13
CA ALA A 163 -6.06 11.36 2.28
C ALA A 163 -7.08 10.25 2.57
N ILE A 164 -6.81 9.02 2.12
CA ILE A 164 -7.59 7.83 2.44
C ILE A 164 -7.27 7.35 3.85
N THR A 165 -5.99 7.32 4.23
CA THR A 165 -5.55 6.95 5.58
C THR A 165 -6.19 7.86 6.62
N ASP A 166 -6.08 9.18 6.49
CA ASP A 166 -6.68 10.15 7.43
C ASP A 166 -8.20 9.95 7.56
N GLN A 167 -8.89 9.61 6.47
CA GLN A 167 -10.32 9.29 6.52
C GLN A 167 -10.61 8.04 7.36
N ASN A 168 -9.82 6.98 7.19
CA ASN A 168 -9.95 5.76 7.99
C ASN A 168 -9.58 6.01 9.46
N THR A 169 -8.50 6.76 9.72
CA THR A 169 -8.05 7.15 11.07
C THR A 169 -9.14 7.89 11.83
N CYS A 170 -9.89 8.79 11.20
CA CYS A 170 -11.05 9.40 11.86
C CYS A 170 -12.04 8.33 12.34
N THR A 171 -12.31 7.29 11.54
CA THR A 171 -13.28 6.25 11.92
C THR A 171 -12.77 5.26 12.95
N ASP A 172 -11.47 4.98 12.97
CA ASP A 172 -10.84 4.02 13.88
C ASP A 172 -10.95 4.46 15.35
N GLY A 173 -10.86 5.78 15.61
CA GLY A 173 -11.06 6.35 16.94
C GLY A 173 -12.47 6.12 17.53
N PHE A 174 -13.43 5.68 16.73
CA PHE A 174 -14.78 5.35 17.20
C PHE A 174 -14.93 3.89 17.66
N ASP A 175 -13.98 3.00 17.38
CA ASP A 175 -14.08 1.59 17.77
C ASP A 175 -13.61 1.36 19.21
N GLY A 176 -14.44 0.65 20.00
CA GLY A 176 -14.23 0.46 21.44
C GLY A 176 -14.69 1.61 22.35
N SER A 177 -15.15 2.75 21.81
CA SER A 177 -15.59 3.91 22.60
C SER A 177 -17.12 3.99 22.77
N ASN A 178 -17.58 4.41 23.96
CA ASN A 178 -19.01 4.53 24.32
C ASN A 178 -19.64 5.82 23.76
N MET A 179 -19.57 6.00 22.44
CA MET A 179 -20.08 7.18 21.73
C MET A 179 -21.55 7.01 21.34
N ASN A 180 -22.29 8.11 21.32
CA ASN A 180 -23.66 8.16 20.84
C ASN A 180 -23.76 7.54 19.44
N TYR A 181 -24.53 6.45 19.34
CA TYR A 181 -24.65 5.65 18.14
C TYR A 181 -25.10 6.45 16.91
N ALA A 182 -25.97 7.46 17.09
CA ALA A 182 -26.43 8.29 15.98
C ALA A 182 -25.31 9.20 15.44
N VAL A 183 -24.47 9.74 16.33
CA VAL A 183 -23.29 10.53 15.96
C VAL A 183 -22.25 9.65 15.27
N LYS A 184 -21.93 8.48 15.86
CA LYS A 184 -20.98 7.50 15.27
C LYS A 184 -21.43 7.11 13.87
N ARG A 185 -22.68 6.68 13.73
CA ARG A 185 -23.25 6.26 12.44
C ARG A 185 -23.25 7.38 11.40
N ALA A 186 -23.57 8.62 11.78
CA ALA A 186 -23.59 9.74 10.86
C ALA A 186 -22.18 10.05 10.32
N ILE A 187 -21.17 10.04 11.19
CA ILE A 187 -19.78 10.30 10.83
C ILE A 187 -19.23 9.14 9.98
N THR A 188 -19.31 7.90 10.46
CA THR A 188 -18.83 6.70 9.74
C THR A 188 -19.48 6.58 8.37
N LYS A 189 -20.80 6.77 8.24
CA LYS A 189 -21.49 6.72 6.95
C LYS A 189 -20.99 7.79 5.98
N SER A 190 -20.74 9.01 6.47
CA SER A 190 -20.25 10.09 5.63
C SER A 190 -18.82 9.82 5.16
N ILE A 191 -17.96 9.27 6.02
CA ILE A 191 -16.56 8.97 5.71
C ILE A 191 -16.42 7.78 4.78
N VAL A 192 -17.15 6.69 5.04
CA VAL A 192 -17.16 5.52 4.14
C VAL A 192 -17.64 5.93 2.74
N ASN A 193 -18.58 6.87 2.63
CA ASN A 193 -18.96 7.41 1.33
C ASN A 193 -17.82 8.18 0.67
N VAL A 194 -17.04 8.98 1.42
CA VAL A 194 -15.85 9.67 0.89
C VAL A 194 -14.78 8.67 0.42
N ALA A 195 -14.41 7.70 1.26
CA ALA A 195 -13.43 6.66 0.92
C ALA A 195 -13.87 5.84 -0.31
N ARG A 196 -15.17 5.62 -0.48
CA ARG A 196 -15.71 5.00 -1.70
C ARG A 196 -15.50 5.86 -2.94
N PHE A 197 -15.56 7.20 -2.87
CA PHE A 197 -15.22 8.07 -4.02
C PHE A 197 -13.77 7.92 -4.45
N PHE A 198 -12.84 7.73 -3.50
CA PHE A 198 -11.43 7.47 -3.83
C PHE A 198 -11.27 6.14 -4.57
N ASN A 199 -11.91 5.09 -4.08
CA ASN A 199 -11.86 3.75 -4.67
C ASN A 199 -12.72 3.60 -5.94
N SER A 200 -13.71 4.47 -6.14
CA SER A 200 -14.59 4.46 -7.31
C SER A 200 -14.09 5.34 -8.44
N ASP A 201 -13.51 6.52 -8.15
CA ASP A 201 -13.29 7.54 -9.18
C ASP A 201 -11.80 7.69 -9.56
N LEU A 202 -10.86 7.14 -8.77
CA LEU A 202 -9.41 7.32 -8.98
C LEU A 202 -8.67 6.08 -9.48
N HIS A 203 -9.35 4.96 -9.69
CA HIS A 203 -8.71 3.72 -10.17
C HIS A 203 -7.98 3.92 -11.51
N GLU A 204 -8.55 4.68 -12.46
CA GLU A 204 -7.84 5.02 -13.71
C GLU A 204 -6.67 5.98 -13.52
N CYS A 205 -6.63 6.76 -12.44
CA CYS A 205 -5.43 7.56 -12.10
C CYS A 205 -4.26 6.69 -11.65
N TYR A 206 -4.53 5.51 -11.08
CA TYR A 206 -3.50 4.52 -10.77
C TYR A 206 -3.04 3.75 -12.01
N ILE A 207 -3.92 3.54 -12.99
CA ILE A 207 -3.63 2.86 -14.28
C ILE A 207 -2.84 3.77 -15.24
N CYS A 208 -3.10 5.08 -15.28
CA CYS A 208 -2.39 6.01 -16.18
C CYS A 208 -0.87 6.13 -15.92
N PHE A 209 -0.36 5.57 -14.81
CA PHE A 209 1.02 5.72 -14.37
C PHE A 209 1.68 4.38 -13.94
N ASP A 210 1.23 3.27 -14.54
CA ASP A 210 1.40 1.84 -14.19
C ASP A 210 2.73 1.35 -13.55
N PHE A 211 2.60 0.43 -12.56
CA PHE A 211 3.40 -0.82 -12.40
C PHE A 211 2.94 -1.80 -11.26
N LEU A 212 1.79 -1.61 -10.59
CA LEU A 212 1.47 -2.38 -9.35
C LEU A 212 0.43 -3.49 -9.47
N LYS A 213 -0.03 -3.86 -10.67
CA LYS A 213 -1.04 -4.93 -10.83
C LYS A 213 -0.53 -6.35 -10.59
N VAL A 214 0.78 -6.58 -10.53
CA VAL A 214 1.33 -7.95 -10.47
C VAL A 214 1.75 -8.39 -9.05
N PHE A 215 1.94 -7.47 -8.10
CA PHE A 215 2.47 -7.82 -6.76
C PHE A 215 1.60 -7.44 -5.56
N ASN A 216 0.55 -6.64 -5.73
CA ASN A 216 -0.13 -6.00 -4.59
C ASN A 216 -1.38 -6.70 -4.05
N GLY A 217 -1.81 -7.82 -4.62
CA GLY A 217 -2.96 -8.56 -4.10
C GLY A 217 -2.73 -9.19 -2.73
N ALA A 218 -1.50 -9.65 -2.45
CA ALA A 218 -1.14 -10.34 -1.21
C ALA A 218 -0.42 -9.42 -0.19
N LEU A 219 0.30 -8.40 -0.67
CA LEU A 219 1.04 -7.47 0.20
C LEU A 219 0.15 -6.35 0.76
N TYR A 220 -0.86 -5.90 0.02
CA TYR A 220 -1.76 -4.85 0.50
C TYR A 220 -2.70 -5.34 1.62
N SER A 221 -3.15 -6.59 1.56
CA SER A 221 -3.89 -7.22 2.66
C SER A 221 -3.02 -7.41 3.90
N TYR A 222 -1.73 -7.75 3.71
CA TYR A 222 -0.76 -7.92 4.81
C TYR A 222 -0.40 -6.57 5.48
N PHE A 223 -0.10 -5.53 4.69
CA PHE A 223 0.25 -4.20 5.22
C PHE A 223 -0.95 -3.40 5.74
N SER A 224 -2.16 -3.58 5.20
CA SER A 224 -3.36 -2.90 5.74
C SER A 224 -3.81 -3.44 7.09
N ALA A 225 -3.33 -4.63 7.49
CA ALA A 225 -3.62 -5.25 8.78
C ALA A 225 -2.58 -4.95 9.88
N GLN A 226 -1.46 -4.26 9.56
CA GLN A 226 -0.31 -4.10 10.46
C GLN A 226 0.09 -2.65 10.76
N THR A 227 -0.74 -1.64 10.49
CA THR A 227 -0.42 -0.26 10.92
C THR A 227 -0.74 -0.07 12.41
N SER A 228 0.06 -0.71 13.28
CA SER A 228 0.24 -0.30 14.67
C SER A 228 1.74 -0.28 14.98
N ASP A 229 2.28 0.94 15.07
CA ASP A 229 3.51 1.32 15.79
C ASP A 229 4.80 0.54 15.55
N SER A 230 5.37 0.64 14.35
CA SER A 230 6.84 0.52 14.11
C SER A 230 7.20 0.78 12.64
N GLU A 231 6.87 1.97 12.09
CA GLU A 231 7.41 2.35 10.77
C GLU A 231 8.94 2.40 10.84
N VAL A 232 9.62 1.39 10.28
CA VAL A 232 11.01 1.50 9.86
C VAL A 232 11.05 2.52 8.71
N LYS A 233 11.09 3.81 9.06
CA LYS A 233 11.23 4.90 8.10
C LYS A 233 12.58 4.76 7.40
N MET A 234 12.54 4.33 6.15
CA MET A 234 13.67 4.47 5.24
C MET A 234 14.05 5.94 5.18
N ASP A 235 15.30 6.28 5.48
CA ASP A 235 15.78 7.66 5.43
C ASP A 235 15.87 8.12 3.98
N LEU A 236 14.83 8.83 3.53
CA LEU A 236 14.70 9.37 2.19
C LEU A 236 15.43 10.71 2.00
N ASN A 237 15.98 11.30 3.06
CA ASN A 237 16.62 12.62 2.99
C ASN A 237 17.78 12.67 1.98
N PRO A 238 18.68 11.67 1.88
CA PRO A 238 19.77 11.69 0.89
C PRO A 238 19.27 11.64 -0.56
N ILE A 239 18.16 10.94 -0.82
CA ILE A 239 17.51 10.86 -2.14
C ILE A 239 16.89 12.21 -2.48
N LYS A 240 16.15 12.78 -1.53
CA LYS A 240 15.53 14.11 -1.64
C LYS A 240 16.57 15.19 -1.93
N ASP A 241 17.66 15.23 -1.17
CA ASP A 241 18.75 16.19 -1.38
C ASP A 241 19.42 16.03 -2.76
N ALA A 242 19.59 14.80 -3.23
CA ALA A 242 20.14 14.54 -4.55
C ALA A 242 19.18 14.98 -5.67
N PHE A 243 17.88 14.75 -5.51
CA PHE A 243 16.84 15.23 -6.41
C PHE A 243 16.77 16.76 -6.45
N ASP A 244 16.75 17.42 -5.29
CA ASP A 244 16.70 18.87 -5.17
C ASP A 244 17.91 19.54 -5.84
N ARG A 245 19.09 18.89 -5.76
CA ARG A 245 20.28 19.32 -6.52
C ARG A 245 20.08 19.23 -8.02
N VAL A 246 19.48 18.16 -8.54
CA VAL A 246 19.16 18.02 -9.98
C VAL A 246 18.15 19.09 -10.40
N ALA A 247 17.04 19.23 -9.67
CA ALA A 247 15.99 20.20 -9.96
C ALA A 247 16.54 21.64 -9.97
N LYS A 248 17.39 21.99 -9.01
CA LYS A 248 18.05 23.30 -8.95
C LYS A 248 18.95 23.54 -10.17
N LYS A 249 19.79 22.56 -10.54
CA LYS A 249 20.68 22.69 -11.72
C LYS A 249 19.90 22.73 -13.03
N GLN A 250 18.79 21.99 -13.12
CA GLN A 250 17.91 22.02 -14.28
C GLN A 250 17.25 23.38 -14.45
N LYS A 251 16.72 23.96 -13.37
CA LYS A 251 16.12 25.30 -13.39
C LYS A 251 17.14 26.37 -13.81
N MET A 252 18.36 26.30 -13.28
CA MET A 252 19.45 27.22 -13.65
C MET A 252 19.81 27.10 -15.14
N SER A 253 19.98 25.88 -15.65
CA SER A 253 20.27 25.64 -17.07
C SER A 253 19.13 26.08 -17.98
N GLY A 254 17.88 25.80 -17.61
CA GLY A 254 16.69 26.26 -18.35
C GLY A 254 16.57 27.79 -18.39
N SER A 255 16.75 28.47 -17.25
CA SER A 255 16.73 29.93 -17.18
C SER A 255 17.82 30.55 -18.05
N LYS A 256 19.04 30.00 -18.01
CA LYS A 256 20.13 30.51 -18.85
C LYS A 256 19.89 30.26 -20.34
N THR A 257 19.29 29.12 -20.68
CA THR A 257 18.87 28.82 -22.05
C THR A 257 17.82 29.81 -22.56
N GLN A 258 16.80 30.11 -21.76
CA GLN A 258 15.78 31.09 -22.11
C GLN A 258 16.37 32.50 -22.29
N GLU A 259 17.28 32.92 -21.40
CA GLU A 259 17.96 34.20 -21.50
C GLU A 259 18.76 34.34 -22.80
N VAL A 260 19.58 33.33 -23.13
CA VAL A 260 20.40 33.32 -24.35
C VAL A 260 19.53 33.29 -25.61
N VAL A 261 18.46 32.49 -25.62
CA VAL A 261 17.52 32.43 -26.74
C VAL A 261 16.77 33.75 -26.92
N ALA A 262 16.35 34.39 -25.82
CA ALA A 262 15.69 35.69 -25.88
C ALA A 262 16.61 36.78 -26.46
N GLN A 263 17.90 36.79 -26.08
CA GLN A 263 18.89 37.70 -26.67
C GLN A 263 19.04 37.47 -28.19
N MET A 264 19.08 36.22 -28.62
CA MET A 264 19.15 35.89 -30.05
C MET A 264 17.89 36.33 -30.80
N ILE A 265 16.70 36.08 -30.25
CA ILE A 265 15.43 36.50 -30.85
C ILE A 265 15.39 38.01 -30.99
N GLN A 266 15.75 38.76 -29.95
CA GLN A 266 15.76 40.22 -29.97
C GLN A 266 16.66 40.76 -31.08
N GLU A 267 17.86 40.19 -31.27
CA GLU A 267 18.76 40.65 -32.33
C GLU A 267 18.24 40.31 -33.74
N ILE A 268 17.53 39.18 -33.89
CA ILE A 268 16.87 38.82 -35.14
C ILE A 268 15.70 39.77 -35.42
N GLU A 269 14.87 40.07 -34.43
CA GLU A 269 13.73 40.99 -34.55
C GLU A 269 14.19 42.42 -34.87
N ASN A 270 15.23 42.92 -34.19
CA ASN A 270 15.85 44.20 -34.50
C ASN A 270 16.31 44.27 -35.96
N SER A 271 16.94 43.20 -36.46
CA SER A 271 17.40 43.12 -37.84
C SER A 271 16.24 43.09 -38.84
N LEU A 272 15.15 42.40 -38.49
CA LEU A 272 13.93 42.36 -39.31
C LEU A 272 13.23 43.72 -39.40
N GLU A 273 13.20 44.50 -38.32
CA GLU A 273 12.63 45.85 -38.34
C GLU A 273 13.41 46.78 -39.27
N ILE A 274 14.76 46.73 -39.22
CA ILE A 274 15.62 47.50 -40.12
C ILE A 274 15.32 47.15 -41.58
N ILE A 275 15.21 45.86 -41.92
CA ILE A 275 14.91 45.42 -43.29
C ILE A 275 13.52 45.89 -43.75
N LYS A 276 12.51 45.84 -42.87
CA LYS A 276 11.14 46.27 -43.18
C LYS A 276 11.03 47.79 -43.37
N ALA A 277 11.82 48.58 -42.64
CA ALA A 277 11.84 50.03 -42.76
C ALA A 277 12.42 50.53 -44.10
N GLU A 278 13.19 49.70 -44.82
CA GLU A 278 13.99 50.14 -45.97
C GLU A 278 13.39 49.91 -47.38
N HIS A 279 12.12 49.51 -47.54
CA HIS A 279 11.62 49.18 -48.89
C HIS A 279 11.21 50.40 -49.74
N PHE A 280 12.14 50.85 -50.59
CA PHE A 280 12.05 50.89 -52.08
C PHE A 280 13.42 51.35 -52.64
N GLY A 281 14.33 50.43 -53.04
CA GLY A 281 15.33 50.77 -54.06
C GLY A 281 16.78 50.27 -54.02
N SER A 282 17.30 49.52 -53.04
CA SER A 282 18.69 48.99 -53.19
C SER A 282 18.97 47.63 -52.57
N GLU A 283 19.48 46.71 -53.39
CA GLU A 283 19.99 45.37 -53.04
C GLU A 283 21.23 45.43 -52.11
N VAL A 284 21.83 46.62 -51.96
CA VAL A 284 23.11 46.86 -51.29
C VAL A 284 23.00 46.90 -49.75
N ASN A 285 21.81 47.18 -49.19
CA ASN A 285 21.66 47.40 -47.75
C ASN A 285 21.35 46.13 -46.93
N CYS A 286 20.75 45.10 -47.54
CA CYS A 286 20.42 43.88 -46.80
C CYS A 286 21.68 43.09 -46.37
N LYS A 287 22.77 43.20 -47.15
CA LYS A 287 24.02 42.47 -46.91
C LYS A 287 24.79 43.00 -45.69
N SER A 288 24.75 44.31 -45.44
CA SER A 288 25.34 44.93 -44.23
C SER A 288 24.54 44.56 -42.99
N VAL A 289 23.20 44.54 -43.05
CA VAL A 289 22.33 44.13 -41.94
C VAL A 289 22.59 42.68 -41.53
N PHE A 290 22.69 41.74 -42.49
CA PHE A 290 23.05 40.36 -42.18
C PHE A 290 24.47 40.22 -41.63
N GLY A 291 25.41 41.06 -42.09
CA GLY A 291 26.78 41.11 -41.56
C GLY A 291 26.81 41.51 -40.09
N GLU A 292 26.05 42.54 -39.72
CA GLU A 292 25.95 43.02 -38.34
C GLU A 292 25.23 42.01 -37.43
N LEU A 293 24.12 41.42 -37.89
CA LEU A 293 23.43 40.34 -37.17
C LEU A 293 24.37 39.17 -36.88
N LYS A 294 25.15 38.73 -37.88
CA LYS A 294 26.13 37.65 -37.72
C LYS A 294 27.17 38.00 -36.66
N LYS A 295 27.68 39.23 -36.65
CA LYS A 295 28.65 39.70 -35.66
C LYS A 295 28.05 39.66 -34.25
N LYS A 296 26.85 40.20 -34.06
CA LYS A 296 26.16 40.19 -32.76
C LYS A 296 25.86 38.78 -32.25
N LEU A 297 25.42 37.87 -33.12
CA LEU A 297 25.19 36.47 -32.75
C LEU A 297 26.49 35.74 -32.34
N LEU A 298 27.62 36.10 -32.95
CA LEU A 298 28.94 35.58 -32.55
C LEU A 298 29.38 36.14 -31.20
N GLU A 299 29.13 37.42 -30.92
CA GLU A 299 29.43 38.07 -29.63
C GLU A 299 28.60 37.48 -28.48
N ILE A 300 27.34 37.12 -28.72
CA ILE A 300 26.51 36.40 -27.74
C ILE A 300 27.13 35.04 -27.34
N ALA A 301 27.90 34.41 -28.24
CA ALA A 301 28.56 33.12 -28.00
C ALA A 301 27.66 32.08 -27.30
N PRO A 302 26.45 31.79 -27.85
CA PRO A 302 25.39 31.07 -27.14
C PRO A 302 25.85 29.69 -26.64
N LEU A 303 26.63 28.96 -27.43
CA LEU A 303 27.15 27.64 -27.03
C LEU A 303 28.06 27.73 -25.80
N GLY A 304 28.94 28.74 -25.75
CA GLY A 304 29.85 28.94 -24.61
C GLY A 304 29.11 29.33 -23.33
N GLN A 305 28.04 30.12 -23.46
CA GLN A 305 27.21 30.50 -22.32
C GLN A 305 26.41 29.31 -21.74
N LEU A 306 26.02 28.35 -22.57
CA LEU A 306 25.20 27.20 -22.17
C LEU A 306 26.04 26.04 -21.61
N GLU A 307 27.26 25.85 -22.12
CA GLU A 307 28.11 24.69 -21.80
C GLU A 307 28.36 24.52 -20.29
N GLY A 308 28.62 25.61 -19.58
CA GLY A 308 28.87 25.56 -18.13
C GLY A 308 27.65 25.03 -17.35
N THR A 309 26.46 25.58 -17.61
CA THR A 309 25.24 25.16 -16.90
C THR A 309 24.81 23.74 -17.28
N GLN A 310 25.01 23.35 -18.54
CA GLN A 310 24.72 22.00 -19.02
C GLN A 310 25.66 20.96 -18.40
N LYS A 311 26.96 21.29 -18.26
CA LYS A 311 27.94 20.43 -17.59
C LYS A 311 27.58 20.18 -16.13
N GLU A 312 27.19 21.22 -15.40
CA GLU A 312 26.75 21.08 -14.01
C GLU A 312 25.47 20.24 -13.85
N LEU A 313 24.51 20.41 -14.76
CA LEU A 313 23.31 19.58 -14.82
C LEU A 313 23.65 18.11 -15.06
N ASN A 314 24.52 17.82 -16.02
CA ASN A 314 24.98 16.46 -16.33
C ASN A 314 25.69 15.80 -15.13
N ILE A 315 26.48 16.56 -14.37
CA ILE A 315 27.11 16.07 -13.13
C ILE A 315 26.05 15.71 -12.09
N ALA A 316 25.01 16.52 -11.91
CA ALA A 316 23.92 16.21 -10.99
C ALA A 316 23.13 14.97 -11.45
N LEU A 317 22.79 14.90 -12.74
CA LEU A 317 22.06 13.78 -13.35
C LEU A 317 22.83 12.46 -13.29
N SER A 318 24.16 12.47 -13.37
CA SER A 318 24.98 11.25 -13.24
C SER A 318 25.15 10.78 -11.79
N LYS A 319 24.96 11.66 -10.80
CA LYS A 319 25.06 11.32 -9.37
C LYS A 319 23.76 10.82 -8.78
N TYR A 320 22.62 11.30 -9.27
CA TYR A 320 21.31 10.94 -8.72
C TYR A 320 20.97 9.44 -8.83
N PRO A 321 21.15 8.76 -9.99
CA PRO A 321 20.94 7.31 -10.11
C PRO A 321 21.82 6.50 -9.16
N LYS A 322 23.08 6.90 -8.97
CA LYS A 322 24.00 6.24 -8.03
C LYS A 322 23.51 6.33 -6.58
N GLN A 323 22.85 7.44 -6.22
CA GLN A 323 22.25 7.60 -4.90
C GLN A 323 21.00 6.74 -4.74
N LEU A 324 20.18 6.60 -5.79
CA LEU A 324 19.02 5.70 -5.81
C LEU A 324 19.45 4.25 -5.66
N GLU A 325 20.43 3.79 -6.44
CA GLU A 325 20.99 2.44 -6.34
C GLU A 325 21.46 2.11 -4.92
N LYS A 326 22.18 3.04 -4.29
CA LYS A 326 22.67 2.87 -2.92
C LYS A 326 21.54 2.71 -1.89
N SER A 327 20.40 3.37 -2.11
CA SER A 327 19.28 3.36 -1.17
C SER A 327 18.32 2.18 -1.38
N PHE A 328 18.05 1.81 -2.63
CA PHE A 328 17.05 0.79 -2.96
C PHE A 328 17.63 -0.59 -3.28
N ASN A 329 18.90 -0.67 -3.67
CA ASN A 329 19.58 -1.93 -3.93
C ASN A 329 20.89 -2.02 -3.11
N PRO A 330 20.78 -2.04 -1.77
CA PRO A 330 21.95 -2.24 -0.95
C PRO A 330 22.54 -3.62 -1.26
N ASP A 331 23.87 -3.69 -1.35
CA ASP A 331 24.57 -4.95 -1.54
C ASP A 331 24.44 -5.82 -0.28
N ILE A 332 23.42 -6.68 -0.27
CA ILE A 332 23.10 -7.57 0.84
C ILE A 332 24.09 -8.71 0.99
N SER A 333 24.90 -9.01 -0.04
CA SER A 333 25.91 -10.07 0.01
C SER A 333 26.93 -9.82 1.12
N LYS A 334 27.11 -8.56 1.52
CA LYS A 334 27.97 -8.16 2.63
C LYS A 334 27.45 -8.62 3.98
N ALA A 335 26.13 -8.71 4.17
CA ALA A 335 25.51 -9.21 5.39
C ALA A 335 25.42 -10.73 5.46
N TYR A 336 25.77 -11.42 4.37
CA TYR A 336 25.71 -12.86 4.31
C TYR A 336 26.69 -13.53 5.29
N ARG A 337 26.15 -14.46 6.08
CA ARG A 337 26.92 -15.44 6.85
C ARG A 337 26.74 -16.80 6.18
N ASN A 338 27.80 -17.62 6.18
CA ASN A 338 27.66 -19.03 5.81
C ASN A 338 26.87 -19.73 6.92
N ILE A 339 25.55 -19.70 6.79
CA ILE A 339 24.63 -20.45 7.65
C ILE A 339 24.25 -21.69 6.86
N ASP A 340 24.54 -22.85 7.43
CA ASP A 340 24.07 -24.11 6.87
C ASP A 340 22.55 -24.16 7.03
N PHE A 341 21.84 -24.10 5.91
CA PHE A 341 20.41 -24.35 5.88
C PHE A 341 20.18 -25.84 5.76
N ASP A 342 19.26 -26.37 6.56
CA ASP A 342 18.69 -27.67 6.24
C ASP A 342 17.82 -27.54 4.98
N ALA A 343 18.41 -27.88 3.85
CA ALA A 343 17.76 -27.78 2.54
C ALA A 343 16.43 -28.54 2.49
N HIS A 344 16.33 -29.65 3.23
CA HIS A 344 15.09 -30.40 3.34
C HIS A 344 13.98 -29.58 3.99
N THR A 345 14.21 -29.03 5.20
CA THR A 345 13.24 -28.17 5.89
C THR A 345 12.86 -26.94 5.06
N VAL A 346 13.84 -26.28 4.42
CA VAL A 346 13.57 -25.10 3.57
C VAL A 346 12.65 -25.47 2.40
N ASN A 347 12.94 -26.58 1.72
CA ASN A 347 12.11 -27.02 0.60
C ASN A 347 10.69 -27.42 1.07
N GLN A 348 10.55 -28.02 2.25
CA GLN A 348 9.23 -28.30 2.83
C GLN A 348 8.45 -27.02 3.13
N ILE A 349 9.10 -25.98 3.67
CA ILE A 349 8.48 -24.68 3.95
C ILE A 349 8.02 -24.01 2.64
N ILE A 350 8.83 -24.07 1.58
CA ILE A 350 8.49 -23.51 0.27
C ILE A 350 7.30 -24.25 -0.36
N ALA A 351 7.35 -25.59 -0.40
CA ALA A 351 6.25 -26.40 -0.91
C ALA A 351 4.95 -26.17 -0.14
N GLY A 352 5.02 -26.17 1.20
CA GLY A 352 3.89 -25.87 2.07
C GLY A 352 3.33 -24.46 1.87
N HIS A 353 4.18 -23.48 1.56
CA HIS A 353 3.74 -22.13 1.20
C HIS A 353 2.89 -22.15 -0.08
N PHE A 354 3.33 -22.82 -1.15
CA PHE A 354 2.54 -22.90 -2.39
C PHE A 354 1.17 -23.51 -2.16
N TYR A 355 1.08 -24.64 -1.44
CA TYR A 355 -0.20 -25.27 -1.13
C TYR A 355 -1.11 -24.39 -0.28
N ARG A 356 -0.57 -23.68 0.71
CA ARG A 356 -1.31 -22.73 1.53
C ARG A 356 -1.88 -21.56 0.70
N GLN A 357 -1.15 -21.12 -0.33
CA GLN A 357 -1.59 -20.08 -1.27
C GLN A 357 -2.52 -20.61 -2.37
N GLY A 358 -2.86 -21.91 -2.35
CA GLY A 358 -3.71 -22.53 -3.37
C GLY A 358 -3.00 -22.73 -4.72
N LEU A 359 -1.67 -22.56 -4.76
CA LEU A 359 -0.83 -22.75 -5.95
C LEU A 359 -0.42 -24.23 -6.04
N PHE A 360 -1.39 -25.12 -6.16
CA PHE A 360 -1.19 -26.56 -6.08
C PHE A 360 -0.25 -27.10 -7.18
N ASP A 361 -0.45 -26.68 -8.43
CA ASP A 361 0.37 -27.12 -9.56
C ASP A 361 1.84 -26.70 -9.42
N VAL A 362 2.07 -25.49 -8.88
CA VAL A 362 3.41 -24.96 -8.60
C VAL A 362 4.06 -25.76 -7.47
N GLY A 363 3.30 -26.07 -6.41
CA GLY A 363 3.77 -26.92 -5.32
C GLY A 363 4.14 -28.32 -5.78
N ASP A 364 3.33 -28.95 -6.64
CA ASP A 364 3.63 -30.27 -7.21
C ASP A 364 4.91 -30.25 -8.04
N CYS A 365 5.03 -29.26 -8.94
CA CYS A 365 6.21 -29.07 -9.76
C CYS A 365 7.46 -28.93 -8.88
N PHE A 366 7.39 -28.07 -7.86
CA PHE A 366 8.50 -27.84 -6.94
C PHE A 366 8.89 -29.11 -6.16
N ILE A 367 7.93 -29.86 -5.61
CA ILE A 367 8.23 -31.10 -4.87
C ILE A 367 8.94 -32.12 -5.76
N ASN A 368 8.47 -32.28 -7.00
CA ASN A 368 9.04 -33.21 -7.97
C ASN A 368 10.48 -32.82 -8.35
N GLU A 369 10.74 -31.54 -8.60
CA GLU A 369 12.07 -31.05 -8.95
C GLU A 369 13.04 -31.08 -7.76
N ALA A 370 12.56 -30.72 -6.57
CA ALA A 370 13.37 -30.63 -5.36
C ALA A 370 13.52 -31.98 -4.61
N ASN A 371 12.90 -33.07 -5.10
CA ASN A 371 12.88 -34.40 -4.48
C ASN A 371 12.46 -34.37 -2.99
N VAL A 372 11.46 -33.55 -2.66
CA VAL A 372 10.95 -33.43 -1.29
C VAL A 372 10.10 -34.66 -0.94
N PRO A 373 10.17 -35.20 0.29
CA PRO A 373 9.39 -36.38 0.66
C PRO A 373 7.88 -36.17 0.51
N GLU A 374 7.22 -37.26 0.12
CA GLU A 374 5.77 -37.34 -0.14
C GLU A 374 4.91 -36.97 1.08
N SER A 375 5.46 -37.00 2.29
CA SER A 375 4.80 -36.47 3.50
C SER A 375 4.41 -34.99 3.36
N THR A 376 5.11 -34.22 2.54
CA THR A 376 4.77 -32.82 2.23
C THR A 376 3.59 -32.72 1.26
N ALA A 377 3.35 -33.75 0.44
CA ALA A 377 2.16 -33.84 -0.40
C ALA A 377 0.88 -34.08 0.42
N ALA A 378 0.98 -34.58 1.66
CA ALA A 378 -0.17 -34.66 2.56
C ALA A 378 -0.78 -33.27 2.82
N MET A 379 0.05 -32.22 2.89
CA MET A 379 -0.40 -30.83 3.06
C MET A 379 -1.26 -30.34 1.89
N LYS A 380 -0.99 -30.81 0.66
CA LYS A 380 -1.79 -30.50 -0.53
C LYS A 380 -3.25 -30.89 -0.32
N SER A 381 -3.49 -32.13 0.13
CA SER A 381 -4.84 -32.66 0.30
C SER A 381 -5.65 -31.84 1.31
N LEU A 382 -5.00 -31.43 2.41
CA LEU A 382 -5.60 -30.62 3.47
C LEU A 382 -6.00 -29.23 2.97
N PHE A 383 -5.10 -28.52 2.29
CA PHE A 383 -5.42 -27.20 1.75
C PHE A 383 -6.37 -27.27 0.54
N SER A 384 -6.37 -28.36 -0.22
CA SER A 384 -7.31 -28.56 -1.33
C SER A 384 -8.76 -28.56 -0.84
N GLU A 385 -9.07 -29.25 0.25
CA GLU A 385 -10.41 -29.22 0.87
C GLU A 385 -10.81 -27.79 1.26
N MET A 386 -9.90 -27.06 1.94
CA MET A 386 -10.14 -25.68 2.34
C MET A 386 -10.47 -24.78 1.14
N TYR A 387 -9.68 -24.87 0.06
CA TYR A 387 -9.90 -24.07 -1.14
C TYR A 387 -11.19 -24.44 -1.88
N LEU A 388 -11.62 -25.71 -1.85
CA LEU A 388 -12.94 -26.10 -2.37
C LEU A 388 -14.07 -25.43 -1.60
N ILE A 389 -13.96 -25.36 -0.26
CA ILE A 389 -14.93 -24.66 0.57
C ILE A 389 -14.92 -23.16 0.27
N LEU A 390 -13.74 -22.54 0.22
CA LEU A 390 -13.60 -21.10 -0.06
C LEU A 390 -14.13 -20.73 -1.45
N GLU A 391 -13.91 -21.56 -2.45
CA GLU A 391 -14.42 -21.35 -3.81
C GLU A 391 -15.95 -21.47 -3.86
N ALA A 392 -16.53 -22.42 -3.12
CA ALA A 392 -17.99 -22.49 -2.95
C ALA A 392 -18.54 -21.21 -2.29
N MET A 393 -17.87 -20.71 -1.24
CA MET A 393 -18.27 -19.46 -0.57
C MET A 393 -18.22 -18.25 -1.50
N LYS A 394 -17.19 -18.12 -2.35
CA LYS A 394 -17.11 -17.05 -3.36
C LYS A 394 -18.30 -17.07 -4.30
N ASN A 395 -18.76 -18.26 -4.67
CA ASN A 395 -19.95 -18.50 -5.50
C ASN A 395 -21.27 -18.43 -4.71
N LYS A 396 -21.26 -17.85 -3.49
CA LYS A 396 -22.41 -17.72 -2.59
C LYS A 396 -23.01 -19.04 -2.11
N ASN A 397 -22.26 -20.14 -2.23
CA ASN A 397 -22.63 -21.42 -1.68
C ASN A 397 -21.95 -21.65 -0.33
N LEU A 398 -22.70 -21.51 0.77
CA LEU A 398 -22.20 -21.72 2.13
C LEU A 398 -22.32 -23.18 2.62
N GLU A 399 -22.93 -24.07 1.85
CA GLU A 399 -23.20 -25.45 2.28
C GLU A 399 -21.92 -26.22 2.67
N PRO A 400 -20.82 -26.21 1.88
CA PRO A 400 -19.59 -26.89 2.28
C PRO A 400 -18.98 -26.31 3.57
N ALA A 401 -19.03 -24.98 3.73
CA ALA A 401 -18.48 -24.30 4.91
C ALA A 401 -19.29 -24.62 6.17
N LEU A 402 -20.62 -24.64 6.05
CA LEU A 402 -21.53 -25.01 7.14
C LEU A 402 -21.36 -26.47 7.55
N ASN A 403 -21.24 -27.38 6.59
CA ASN A 403 -20.99 -28.80 6.86
C ASN A 403 -19.68 -29.01 7.60
N TRP A 404 -18.60 -28.38 7.12
CA TRP A 404 -17.29 -28.44 7.76
C TRP A 404 -17.32 -27.86 9.19
N ALA A 405 -17.93 -26.67 9.37
CA ALA A 405 -18.00 -26.03 10.68
C ALA A 405 -18.89 -26.80 11.67
N THR A 406 -19.95 -27.46 11.18
CA THR A 406 -20.81 -28.33 11.99
C THR A 406 -20.06 -29.59 12.42
N ALA A 407 -19.34 -30.24 11.51
CA ALA A 407 -18.53 -31.41 11.82
C ALA A 407 -17.42 -31.13 12.86
N ASN A 408 -16.94 -29.88 12.91
CA ASN A 408 -15.87 -29.44 13.81
C ASN A 408 -16.37 -28.58 14.98
N SER A 409 -17.68 -28.52 15.24
CA SER A 409 -18.28 -27.55 16.17
C SER A 409 -17.73 -27.60 17.60
N ASN A 410 -17.44 -28.81 18.11
CA ASN A 410 -16.92 -28.97 19.46
C ASN A 410 -15.51 -28.36 19.60
N LYS A 411 -14.62 -28.65 18.64
CA LYS A 411 -13.25 -28.13 18.62
C LYS A 411 -13.23 -26.61 18.41
N LEU A 412 -14.10 -26.10 17.54
CA LEU A 412 -14.26 -24.66 17.34
C LEU A 412 -14.68 -23.95 18.63
N LYS A 413 -15.60 -24.56 19.39
CA LYS A 413 -16.07 -24.02 20.67
C LYS A 413 -15.00 -24.05 21.76
N GLU A 414 -14.21 -25.12 21.84
CA GLU A 414 -13.05 -25.21 22.76
C GLU A 414 -12.02 -24.11 22.49
N ASN A 415 -11.83 -23.75 21.21
CA ASN A 415 -10.97 -22.64 20.79
C ASN A 415 -11.62 -21.25 20.92
N GLY A 416 -12.85 -21.16 21.44
CA GLY A 416 -13.57 -19.89 21.59
C GLY A 416 -14.01 -19.25 20.26
N SER A 417 -14.14 -20.02 19.18
CA SER A 417 -14.51 -19.52 17.85
C SER A 417 -16.03 -19.46 17.64
N ASP A 418 -16.50 -18.31 17.16
CA ASP A 418 -17.90 -18.07 16.75
C ASP A 418 -18.15 -18.35 15.26
N LEU A 419 -17.22 -19.01 14.56
CA LEU A 419 -17.28 -19.20 13.10
C LEU A 419 -18.59 -19.83 12.62
N LEU A 420 -19.08 -20.87 13.32
CA LEU A 420 -20.32 -21.55 12.95
C LEU A 420 -21.53 -20.60 13.01
N LEU A 421 -21.60 -19.74 14.03
CA LEU A 421 -22.63 -18.71 14.12
C LEU A 421 -22.50 -17.70 12.98
N LYS A 422 -21.29 -17.21 12.71
CA LYS A 422 -21.03 -16.24 11.62
C LYS A 422 -21.47 -16.79 10.25
N LEU A 423 -21.21 -18.07 9.97
CA LEU A 423 -21.67 -18.74 8.75
C LEU A 423 -23.20 -18.84 8.69
N HIS A 424 -23.87 -19.19 9.78
CA HIS A 424 -25.33 -19.19 9.84
C HIS A 424 -25.93 -17.79 9.66
N CYS A 425 -25.27 -16.74 10.17
CA CYS A 425 -25.68 -15.35 9.95
C CYS A 425 -25.62 -14.98 8.46
N LEU A 426 -24.54 -15.34 7.75
CA LEU A 426 -24.44 -15.12 6.30
C LEU A 426 -25.55 -15.87 5.55
N GLN A 427 -25.78 -17.15 5.88
CA GLN A 427 -26.82 -17.95 5.25
C GLN A 427 -28.23 -17.37 5.50
N PHE A 428 -28.49 -16.87 6.71
CA PHE A 428 -29.73 -16.18 7.02
C PHE A 428 -29.94 -14.94 6.14
N VAL A 429 -28.90 -14.13 5.97
CA VAL A 429 -28.95 -12.92 5.14
C VAL A 429 -29.26 -13.28 3.68
N GLU A 430 -28.61 -14.31 3.12
CA GLU A 430 -28.89 -14.79 1.75
C GLU A 430 -30.34 -15.28 1.59
N ILE A 431 -30.85 -16.10 2.52
CA ILE A 431 -32.25 -16.57 2.48
C ILE A 431 -33.23 -15.39 2.53
N LEU A 432 -32.93 -14.39 3.37
CA LEU A 432 -33.79 -13.22 3.54
C LEU A 432 -33.75 -12.29 2.32
N GLN A 433 -32.59 -12.16 1.66
CA GLN A 433 -32.44 -11.45 0.39
C GLN A 433 -33.21 -12.13 -0.75
N GLY A 434 -33.30 -13.47 -0.73
CA GLY A 434 -34.17 -14.25 -1.63
C GLY A 434 -35.67 -14.01 -1.44
N GLY A 435 -36.07 -13.10 -0.53
CA GLY A 435 -37.46 -12.65 -0.35
C GLY A 435 -38.32 -13.55 0.53
N SER A 436 -37.79 -14.66 1.06
CA SER A 436 -38.58 -15.62 1.83
C SER A 436 -38.45 -15.43 3.34
N ARG A 437 -39.30 -14.56 3.89
CA ARG A 437 -39.37 -14.31 5.35
C ARG A 437 -39.64 -15.58 6.17
N SER A 438 -40.54 -16.46 5.71
CA SER A 438 -40.89 -17.69 6.43
C SER A 438 -39.72 -18.67 6.49
N LYS A 439 -39.00 -18.85 5.38
CA LYS A 439 -37.78 -19.69 5.32
C LYS A 439 -36.69 -19.12 6.23
N ALA A 440 -36.46 -17.80 6.18
CA ALA A 440 -35.49 -17.14 7.05
C ALA A 440 -35.82 -17.33 8.54
N LEU A 441 -37.10 -17.16 8.93
CA LEU A 441 -37.54 -17.39 10.30
C LEU A 441 -37.38 -18.86 10.73
N SER A 442 -37.71 -19.80 9.85
CA SER A 442 -37.51 -21.23 10.12
C SER A 442 -36.02 -21.53 10.33
N TYR A 443 -35.16 -20.94 9.50
CA TYR A 443 -33.72 -21.14 9.57
C TYR A 443 -33.12 -20.65 10.90
N VAL A 444 -33.50 -19.46 11.36
CA VAL A 444 -33.05 -18.93 12.67
C VAL A 444 -33.48 -19.84 13.82
N ARG A 445 -34.72 -20.32 13.80
CA ARG A 445 -35.25 -21.21 14.84
C ARG A 445 -34.48 -22.51 14.94
N THR A 446 -34.12 -23.10 13.80
CA THR A 446 -33.42 -24.38 13.76
C THR A 446 -31.93 -24.24 14.06
N HIS A 447 -31.25 -23.28 13.42
CA HIS A 447 -29.78 -23.28 13.37
C HIS A 447 -29.12 -22.21 14.25
N ILE A 448 -29.79 -21.08 14.53
CA ILE A 448 -29.19 -19.94 15.23
C ILE A 448 -29.64 -19.87 16.70
N SER A 449 -30.85 -20.32 17.01
CA SER A 449 -31.42 -20.29 18.36
C SER A 449 -30.56 -20.99 19.44
N PRO A 450 -29.83 -22.10 19.15
CA PRO A 450 -28.91 -22.72 20.11
C PRO A 450 -27.80 -21.80 20.63
N PHE A 451 -27.45 -20.74 19.89
CA PHE A 451 -26.42 -19.77 20.27
C PHE A 451 -26.95 -18.65 21.20
N GLY A 452 -28.24 -18.67 21.54
CA GLY A 452 -28.91 -17.56 22.21
C GLY A 452 -28.39 -17.19 23.58
N ALA A 453 -27.81 -18.13 24.34
CA ALA A 453 -27.27 -17.85 25.67
C ALA A 453 -26.12 -16.82 25.64
N ASN A 454 -25.26 -16.88 24.61
CA ASN A 454 -24.04 -16.06 24.52
C ASN A 454 -24.16 -14.94 23.48
N HIS A 455 -25.09 -15.04 22.51
CA HIS A 455 -25.17 -14.13 21.37
C HIS A 455 -26.56 -13.48 21.19
N PHE A 456 -27.30 -13.31 22.29
CA PHE A 456 -28.67 -12.79 22.25
C PHE A 456 -28.82 -11.48 21.46
N SER A 457 -27.91 -10.52 21.66
CA SER A 457 -27.95 -9.22 20.98
C SER A 457 -27.82 -9.34 19.46
N GLU A 458 -26.99 -10.28 18.99
CA GLU A 458 -26.81 -10.52 17.56
C GLU A 458 -28.05 -11.19 16.95
N ILE A 459 -28.61 -12.19 17.63
CA ILE A 459 -29.85 -12.85 17.20
C ILE A 459 -31.01 -11.85 17.14
N GLN A 460 -31.11 -10.91 18.09
CA GLN A 460 -32.11 -9.84 18.05
C GLN A 460 -32.00 -8.99 16.79
N LYS A 461 -30.78 -8.63 16.35
CA LYS A 461 -30.58 -7.88 15.10
C LYS A 461 -31.06 -8.68 13.89
N LEU A 462 -30.71 -9.97 13.80
CA LEU A 462 -31.18 -10.85 12.72
C LEU A 462 -32.71 -10.95 12.71
N MET A 463 -33.33 -11.11 13.87
CA MET A 463 -34.78 -11.15 14.00
C MET A 463 -35.44 -9.84 13.56
N ALA A 464 -34.86 -8.70 13.90
CA ALA A 464 -35.33 -7.39 13.44
C ALA A 464 -35.22 -7.22 11.92
N CYS A 465 -34.24 -7.86 11.26
CA CYS A 465 -34.10 -7.85 9.80
C CYS A 465 -35.33 -8.45 9.08
N LEU A 466 -36.08 -9.37 9.71
CA LEU A 466 -37.30 -9.95 9.13
C LEU A 466 -38.40 -8.91 8.85
N LEU A 467 -38.38 -7.74 9.52
CA LEU A 467 -39.27 -6.60 9.26
C LEU A 467 -38.93 -5.88 7.95
N TRP A 468 -37.73 -6.12 7.41
CA TRP A 468 -37.16 -5.47 6.25
C TRP A 468 -37.00 -6.43 5.05
N SER A 469 -37.71 -7.57 5.06
CA SER A 469 -37.71 -8.52 3.93
C SER A 469 -38.05 -7.79 2.61
N GLY A 470 -37.26 -8.05 1.55
CA GLY A 470 -37.35 -7.36 0.25
C GLY A 470 -36.76 -5.94 0.22
N ARG A 471 -36.41 -5.35 1.37
CA ARG A 471 -35.84 -3.99 1.48
C ARG A 471 -34.73 -3.89 2.53
N LEU A 472 -33.97 -4.97 2.70
CA LEU A 472 -32.96 -5.10 3.75
C LEU A 472 -31.86 -4.03 3.65
N HIS A 473 -31.57 -3.56 2.44
CA HIS A 473 -30.62 -2.46 2.16
C HIS A 473 -31.04 -1.11 2.77
N GLN A 474 -32.31 -0.93 3.12
CA GLN A 474 -32.82 0.28 3.79
C GLN A 474 -32.88 0.12 5.31
N SER A 475 -32.60 -1.08 5.82
CA SER A 475 -32.68 -1.36 7.24
C SER A 475 -31.54 -0.67 8.02
N PRO A 476 -31.70 -0.50 9.34
CA PRO A 476 -30.61 -0.11 10.23
C PRO A 476 -29.41 -1.07 10.20
N TYR A 477 -29.59 -2.28 9.69
CA TYR A 477 -28.62 -3.38 9.63
C TYR A 477 -28.08 -3.62 8.22
N SER A 478 -28.10 -2.59 7.35
CA SER A 478 -27.60 -2.68 5.97
C SER A 478 -26.16 -3.17 5.88
N ASP A 479 -25.37 -2.98 6.93
CA ASP A 479 -23.96 -3.40 7.00
C ASP A 479 -23.82 -4.94 6.99
N LEU A 480 -24.85 -5.69 7.39
CA LEU A 480 -24.90 -7.15 7.26
C LEU A 480 -24.87 -7.60 5.79
N LEU A 481 -25.28 -6.74 4.86
CA LEU A 481 -25.23 -7.00 3.42
C LEU A 481 -23.87 -6.68 2.79
N SER A 482 -22.91 -6.17 3.57
CA SER A 482 -21.62 -5.78 3.01
C SER A 482 -20.92 -7.01 2.41
N PRO A 483 -20.42 -6.92 1.16
CA PRO A 483 -19.62 -7.99 0.57
C PRO A 483 -18.38 -8.33 1.40
N THR A 484 -17.86 -7.37 2.18
CA THR A 484 -16.71 -7.58 3.08
C THR A 484 -16.97 -8.64 4.13
N ASN A 485 -18.23 -8.86 4.54
CA ASN A 485 -18.57 -9.89 5.54
C ASN A 485 -18.24 -11.29 5.02
N TRP A 486 -18.35 -11.53 3.72
CA TRP A 486 -17.94 -12.80 3.12
C TRP A 486 -16.44 -13.00 3.23
N ASN A 487 -15.65 -11.96 2.92
CA ASN A 487 -14.19 -12.02 3.04
C ASN A 487 -13.76 -12.25 4.49
N VAL A 488 -14.34 -11.54 5.45
CA VAL A 488 -14.03 -11.68 6.88
C VAL A 488 -14.35 -13.10 7.38
N VAL A 489 -15.50 -13.66 7.00
CA VAL A 489 -15.87 -15.02 7.41
C VAL A 489 -15.02 -16.08 6.68
N SER A 490 -14.64 -15.86 5.43
CA SER A 490 -13.70 -16.71 4.71
C SER A 490 -12.29 -16.69 5.33
N GLU A 491 -11.82 -15.54 5.78
CA GLU A 491 -10.53 -15.42 6.48
C GLU A 491 -10.57 -16.11 7.85
N GLU A 492 -11.64 -15.91 8.61
CA GLU A 492 -11.87 -16.63 9.87
C GLU A 492 -11.94 -18.15 9.64
N LEU A 493 -12.63 -18.60 8.60
CA LEU A 493 -12.66 -20.01 8.21
C LEU A 493 -11.24 -20.54 7.97
N THR A 494 -10.45 -19.85 7.15
CA THR A 494 -9.05 -20.21 6.88
C THR A 494 -8.22 -20.30 8.16
N ARG A 495 -8.39 -19.33 9.07
CA ARG A 495 -7.70 -19.28 10.36
C ARG A 495 -8.06 -20.49 11.22
N GLN A 496 -9.34 -20.77 11.39
CA GLN A 496 -9.79 -21.92 12.18
C GLN A 496 -9.41 -23.24 11.53
N PHE A 497 -9.45 -23.32 10.20
CA PHE A 497 -9.02 -24.50 9.45
C PHE A 497 -7.54 -24.79 9.72
N CYS A 498 -6.66 -23.79 9.61
CA CYS A 498 -5.24 -23.93 9.93
C CYS A 498 -5.03 -24.34 11.40
N ASN A 499 -5.71 -23.69 12.33
CA ASN A 499 -5.62 -24.00 13.76
C ASN A 499 -5.99 -25.46 14.05
N LEU A 500 -7.06 -25.98 13.46
CA LEU A 500 -7.49 -27.38 13.65
C LEU A 500 -6.52 -28.39 13.04
N LEU A 501 -5.73 -27.99 12.05
CA LEU A 501 -4.64 -28.79 11.49
C LEU A 501 -3.33 -28.69 12.27
N GLY A 502 -3.29 -27.89 13.35
CA GLY A 502 -2.06 -27.60 14.08
C GLY A 502 -1.05 -26.80 13.24
N GLN A 503 -1.54 -26.05 12.25
CA GLN A 503 -0.72 -25.22 11.37
C GLN A 503 -0.91 -23.74 11.75
N SER A 504 0.15 -22.94 11.62
CA SER A 504 0.03 -21.48 11.71
C SER A 504 -0.94 -20.98 10.63
N PHE A 505 -1.64 -19.87 10.90
CA PHE A 505 -2.44 -19.19 9.87
C PHE A 505 -1.53 -18.59 8.80
N ASP A 506 -0.53 -17.81 9.23
CA ASP A 506 0.48 -17.24 8.36
C ASP A 506 1.48 -18.29 7.88
N SER A 507 2.01 -18.09 6.66
CA SER A 507 3.03 -18.97 6.13
C SER A 507 4.37 -18.75 6.86
N PRO A 508 5.05 -19.82 7.33
CA PRO A 508 6.39 -19.71 7.88
C PRO A 508 7.38 -19.02 6.94
N LEU A 509 7.25 -19.23 5.63
CA LEU A 509 8.08 -18.57 4.62
C LEU A 509 7.86 -17.05 4.63
N SER A 510 6.61 -16.62 4.58
CA SER A 510 6.23 -15.20 4.57
C SER A 510 6.70 -14.49 5.84
N VAL A 511 6.45 -15.10 6.99
CA VAL A 511 6.87 -14.60 8.30
C VAL A 511 8.40 -14.48 8.38
N THR A 512 9.12 -15.50 7.92
CA THR A 512 10.60 -15.50 7.93
C THR A 512 11.17 -14.40 7.04
N ILE A 513 10.61 -14.21 5.84
CA ILE A 513 11.03 -13.15 4.92
C ILE A 513 10.74 -11.77 5.51
N ALA A 514 9.56 -11.58 6.12
CA ALA A 514 9.19 -10.32 6.77
C ALA A 514 10.13 -9.97 7.94
N ALA A 515 10.38 -10.93 8.83
CA ALA A 515 11.36 -10.78 9.92
C ALA A 515 12.77 -10.47 9.38
N GLY A 516 13.19 -11.16 8.31
CA GLY A 516 14.47 -10.94 7.65
C GLY A 516 14.58 -9.53 7.07
N PHE A 517 13.52 -9.02 6.43
CA PHE A 517 13.48 -7.66 5.90
C PHE A 517 13.61 -6.61 6.99
N GLN A 518 12.93 -6.80 8.13
CA GLN A 518 13.05 -5.92 9.29
C GLN A 518 14.44 -5.98 9.93
N GLY A 519 15.05 -7.16 10.01
CA GLY A 519 16.36 -7.36 10.59
C GLY A 519 17.55 -6.95 9.71
N LEU A 520 17.34 -6.82 8.40
CA LEU A 520 18.42 -6.59 7.42
C LEU A 520 19.12 -5.23 7.56
N PRO A 521 18.45 -4.07 7.76
CA PRO A 521 19.15 -2.79 7.88
C PRO A 521 20.12 -2.72 9.08
N PRO A 522 19.78 -3.19 10.30
CA PRO A 522 20.73 -3.34 11.39
C PRO A 522 21.95 -4.20 11.01
N LEU A 523 21.73 -5.34 10.33
CA LEU A 523 22.81 -6.24 9.90
C LEU A 523 23.76 -5.57 8.89
N LEU A 524 23.23 -4.84 7.92
CA LEU A 524 24.04 -4.09 6.94
C LEU A 524 24.85 -2.97 7.60
N LYS A 525 24.25 -2.24 8.55
CA LYS A 525 24.97 -1.21 9.34
C LYS A 525 26.10 -1.84 10.14
N PHE A 526 25.83 -2.94 10.83
CA PHE A 526 26.84 -3.66 11.60
C PHE A 526 28.01 -4.13 10.71
N MET A 527 27.71 -4.56 9.48
CA MET A 527 28.75 -5.00 8.56
C MET A 527 29.67 -3.90 8.07
N ASN A 528 29.15 -2.69 7.90
CA ASN A 528 29.99 -1.54 7.60
C ASN A 528 30.95 -1.20 8.75
N VAL A 529 30.54 -1.42 10.02
CA VAL A 529 31.39 -1.22 11.20
C VAL A 529 32.47 -2.31 11.31
N MET A 530 32.14 -3.55 10.96
CA MET A 530 33.06 -4.69 10.99
C MET A 530 33.90 -4.82 9.71
N ALA A 531 33.96 -3.78 8.87
CA ALA A 531 34.75 -3.75 7.65
C ALA A 531 36.25 -3.94 7.98
N GLY A 532 36.75 -5.17 7.81
CA GLY A 532 38.12 -5.57 8.15
C GLY A 532 38.20 -6.81 9.06
N LYS A 533 37.10 -7.19 9.73
CA LYS A 533 37.02 -8.32 10.68
C LYS A 533 36.07 -9.43 10.18
N LYS A 534 36.17 -9.77 8.90
CA LYS A 534 35.26 -10.74 8.25
C LYS A 534 35.30 -12.12 8.90
N HIS A 535 36.47 -12.58 9.36
CA HIS A 535 36.61 -13.87 10.04
C HIS A 535 35.89 -13.89 11.39
N GLU A 536 36.01 -12.82 12.19
CA GLU A 536 35.28 -12.69 13.48
C GLU A 536 33.76 -12.68 13.25
N TRP A 537 33.29 -12.01 12.19
CA TRP A 537 31.87 -12.01 11.82
C TRP A 537 31.32 -13.41 11.51
N GLN A 538 32.08 -14.22 10.77
CA GLN A 538 31.66 -15.57 10.36
C GLN A 538 31.68 -16.56 11.54
N SER A 539 32.55 -16.35 12.54
CA SER A 539 32.66 -17.26 13.70
C SER A 539 31.74 -16.89 14.89
N MET A 540 31.08 -15.73 14.85
CA MET A 540 30.18 -15.28 15.92
C MET A 540 28.88 -16.10 15.97
N LYS A 541 28.71 -16.89 17.03
CA LYS A 541 27.47 -17.66 17.29
C LYS A 541 26.24 -16.77 17.57
N GLN A 542 26.45 -15.58 18.11
CA GLN A 542 25.40 -14.61 18.43
C GLN A 542 25.75 -13.24 17.86
N LEU A 543 24.74 -12.43 17.57
CA LEU A 543 24.92 -11.04 17.19
C LEU A 543 25.26 -10.22 18.44
N PRO A 544 26.26 -9.31 18.37
CA PRO A 544 26.65 -8.49 19.52
C PRO A 544 25.65 -7.37 19.84
N VAL A 545 24.73 -7.09 18.91
CA VAL A 545 23.65 -6.11 19.08
C VAL A 545 22.33 -6.85 18.84
N PRO A 546 21.32 -6.67 19.72
CA PRO A 546 19.99 -7.22 19.48
C PRO A 546 19.40 -6.62 18.20
N VAL A 547 18.84 -7.49 17.36
CA VAL A 547 17.99 -7.07 16.26
C VAL A 547 16.58 -7.02 16.81
N GLU A 548 16.09 -5.81 17.05
CA GLU A 548 14.73 -5.61 17.53
C GLU A 548 13.75 -5.97 16.40
N LEU A 549 13.02 -7.06 16.60
CA LEU A 549 11.88 -7.46 15.79
C LEU A 549 10.60 -7.19 16.60
N ASP A 550 9.54 -6.86 15.89
CA ASP A 550 8.24 -6.58 16.51
C ASP A 550 7.65 -7.83 17.20
N ARG A 551 6.69 -7.59 18.10
CA ARG A 551 6.10 -8.65 18.95
C ARG A 551 5.45 -9.77 18.14
N GLU A 552 5.00 -9.48 16.93
CA GLU A 552 4.45 -10.45 15.97
C GLU A 552 5.44 -11.52 15.51
N PHE A 553 6.75 -11.28 15.64
CA PHE A 553 7.80 -12.25 15.32
C PHE A 553 8.27 -13.06 16.55
N GLN A 554 7.63 -12.88 17.70
CA GLN A 554 7.99 -13.54 18.95
C GLN A 554 7.13 -14.79 19.17
N PHE A 555 7.52 -15.89 18.54
CA PHE A 555 6.76 -17.15 18.53
C PHE A 555 6.97 -18.05 19.76
N HIS A 556 8.03 -17.81 20.54
CA HIS A 556 8.40 -18.64 21.67
C HIS A 556 8.62 -17.79 22.90
N SER A 557 8.08 -18.23 24.04
CA SER A 557 8.42 -17.61 25.32
C SER A 557 9.88 -17.90 25.65
N ILE A 558 10.64 -16.84 25.91
CA ILE A 558 12.04 -16.94 26.32
C ILE A 558 12.12 -16.64 27.81
N PHE A 559 12.73 -17.54 28.57
CA PHE A 559 13.08 -17.28 29.96
C PHE A 559 14.58 -17.00 30.08
N VAL A 560 14.95 -15.86 30.66
CA VAL A 560 16.34 -15.55 31.01
C VAL A 560 16.48 -15.70 32.51
N CYS A 561 17.37 -16.58 32.95
CA CYS A 561 17.60 -16.82 34.37
C CYS A 561 18.24 -15.60 35.02
N PRO A 562 17.63 -14.96 36.04
CA PRO A 562 18.22 -13.73 36.58
C PRO A 562 19.46 -13.97 37.46
N VAL A 563 19.70 -15.21 37.89
CA VAL A 563 20.92 -15.59 38.63
C VAL A 563 22.09 -15.86 37.69
N LEU A 564 21.87 -16.65 36.63
CA LEU A 564 22.93 -16.96 35.66
C LEU A 564 23.10 -15.87 34.60
N LYS A 565 22.08 -15.02 34.41
CA LYS A 565 21.97 -14.04 33.32
C LYS A 565 22.08 -14.68 31.93
N GLU A 566 21.61 -15.91 31.81
CA GLU A 566 21.64 -16.73 30.60
C GLU A 566 20.21 -17.19 30.25
N GLN A 567 19.91 -17.33 28.97
CA GLN A 567 18.66 -17.89 28.46
C GLN A 567 18.54 -19.38 28.82
N SER A 568 17.34 -19.84 29.19
CA SER A 568 17.06 -21.26 29.41
C SER A 568 17.18 -22.07 28.13
N THR A 569 17.69 -23.30 28.25
CA THR A 569 17.76 -24.30 27.15
C THR A 569 17.06 -25.59 27.57
N ASP A 570 16.93 -26.55 26.67
CA ASP A 570 16.36 -27.86 27.00
C ASP A 570 17.20 -28.62 28.04
N GLU A 571 18.53 -28.44 28.02
CA GLU A 571 19.45 -29.01 29.02
C GLU A 571 19.44 -28.23 30.34
N ASN A 572 19.07 -26.94 30.30
CA ASN A 572 19.00 -26.05 31.45
C ASN A 572 17.65 -25.30 31.49
N PRO A 573 16.53 -26.02 31.72
CA PRO A 573 15.20 -25.46 31.57
C PRO A 573 14.84 -24.54 32.74
N ALA A 574 13.84 -23.70 32.51
CA ALA A 574 13.20 -22.91 33.55
C ALA A 574 12.44 -23.82 34.53
N MET A 575 12.66 -23.63 35.82
CA MET A 575 12.09 -24.44 36.88
C MET A 575 11.27 -23.54 37.80
N LEU A 576 9.98 -23.85 37.96
CA LEU A 576 9.08 -23.26 38.91
C LEU A 576 9.38 -23.79 40.32
N MET A 577 9.67 -22.87 41.23
CA MET A 577 9.82 -23.17 42.66
C MET A 577 8.45 -23.10 43.34
N GLN A 578 8.32 -23.74 44.51
CA GLN A 578 7.07 -23.76 45.29
C GLN A 578 6.56 -22.36 45.69
N CYS A 579 7.44 -21.36 45.79
CA CYS A 579 7.07 -19.98 46.06
C CYS A 579 6.52 -19.22 44.83
N GLY A 580 6.43 -19.87 43.66
CA GLY A 580 5.94 -19.27 42.41
C GLY A 580 7.02 -18.57 41.57
N HIS A 581 8.23 -18.37 42.10
CA HIS A 581 9.35 -17.81 41.33
C HIS A 581 10.04 -18.86 40.47
N VAL A 582 10.74 -18.40 39.42
CA VAL A 582 11.35 -19.26 38.40
C VAL A 582 12.86 -19.04 38.34
N LEU A 583 13.63 -20.14 38.25
CA LEU A 583 15.09 -20.14 38.02
C LEU A 583 15.48 -21.28 37.09
N CYS A 584 16.65 -21.21 36.46
CA CYS A 584 17.13 -22.33 35.65
C CYS A 584 17.60 -23.50 36.53
N LYS A 585 17.47 -24.73 36.01
CA LYS A 585 17.87 -25.98 36.68
C LYS A 585 19.30 -25.96 37.21
N GLN A 586 20.24 -25.41 36.44
CA GLN A 586 21.65 -25.27 36.87
C GLN A 586 21.81 -24.29 38.04
N SER A 587 21.02 -23.21 38.09
CA SER A 587 21.04 -22.25 39.21
C SER A 587 20.59 -22.93 40.50
N ILE A 588 19.47 -23.65 40.43
CA ILE A 588 18.93 -24.41 41.56
C ILE A 588 19.97 -25.43 42.05
N THR A 589 20.56 -26.18 41.12
CA THR A 589 21.59 -27.18 41.43
C THR A 589 22.83 -26.55 42.06
N LYS A 590 23.29 -25.38 41.59
CA LYS A 590 24.41 -24.65 42.19
C LYS A 590 24.08 -24.15 43.60
N MET A 591 22.85 -23.71 43.84
CA MET A 591 22.40 -23.20 45.13
C MET A 591 22.16 -24.31 46.17
N SER A 592 21.88 -25.55 45.72
CA SER A 592 21.70 -26.72 46.59
C SER A 592 22.98 -27.54 46.83
N LYS A 593 24.13 -27.13 46.27
CA LYS A 593 25.37 -27.94 46.27
C LYS A 593 26.08 -28.09 47.63
N ASN A 594 25.64 -27.39 48.69
CA ASN A 594 26.26 -27.47 50.02
C ASN A 594 25.72 -28.62 50.90
N GLY A 595 25.25 -29.72 50.32
CA GLY A 595 24.71 -30.87 51.06
C GLY A 595 23.29 -30.68 51.61
N SER A 596 22.69 -29.50 51.41
CA SER A 596 21.30 -29.21 51.76
C SER A 596 20.39 -29.40 50.56
N LYS A 597 19.32 -30.20 50.72
CA LYS A 597 18.24 -30.31 49.72
C LYS A 597 17.47 -28.99 49.55
N THR A 598 17.59 -28.09 50.53
CA THR A 598 16.91 -26.80 50.57
C THR A 598 17.87 -25.64 50.33
N PHE A 599 17.38 -24.60 49.66
CA PHE A 599 18.09 -23.34 49.41
C PHE A 599 17.14 -22.15 49.55
N LYS A 600 17.67 -20.94 49.81
CA LYS A 600 16.85 -19.73 49.88
C LYS A 600 16.55 -19.17 48.49
N CYS A 601 15.29 -18.82 48.25
CA CYS A 601 14.90 -18.14 47.01
C CYS A 601 15.61 -16.76 46.89
N PRO A 602 16.17 -16.39 45.73
CA PRO A 602 16.78 -15.07 45.54
C PRO A 602 15.80 -13.88 45.60
N TYR A 603 14.51 -14.12 45.36
CA TYR A 603 13.49 -13.06 45.26
C TYR A 603 12.66 -12.90 46.52
N CYS A 604 12.64 -13.90 47.41
CA CYS A 604 11.75 -13.93 48.56
C CYS A 604 12.36 -14.74 49.71
N PRO A 605 11.89 -14.57 50.95
CA PRO A 605 12.48 -15.22 52.12
C PRO A 605 12.19 -16.73 52.22
N SER A 606 11.48 -17.33 51.26
CA SER A 606 11.10 -18.74 51.29
C SER A 606 12.31 -19.68 51.11
N ASP A 607 12.37 -20.71 51.94
CA ASP A 607 13.24 -21.88 51.75
C ASP A 607 12.59 -22.85 50.76
N ILE A 608 13.35 -23.26 49.75
CA ILE A 608 12.88 -24.06 48.62
C ILE A 608 13.56 -25.43 48.65
N ASP A 609 12.78 -26.50 48.64
CA ASP A 609 13.28 -27.86 48.39
C ASP A 609 13.50 -28.06 46.88
N SER A 610 14.76 -28.27 46.50
CA SER A 610 15.18 -28.48 45.11
C SER A 610 14.49 -29.66 44.43
N THR A 611 14.05 -30.68 45.18
CA THR A 611 13.34 -31.85 44.64
C THR A 611 11.89 -31.57 44.24
N GLN A 612 11.32 -30.47 44.75
CA GLN A 612 9.94 -30.08 44.51
C GLN A 612 9.80 -29.04 43.40
N CYS A 613 10.92 -28.56 42.85
CA CYS A 613 10.92 -27.67 41.70
C CYS A 613 10.45 -28.41 40.45
N ARG A 614 9.50 -27.84 39.72
CA ARG A 614 8.92 -28.44 38.52
C ARG A 614 9.41 -27.70 37.28
N GLN A 615 9.72 -28.42 36.22
CA GLN A 615 10.03 -27.79 34.94
C GLN A 615 8.79 -27.04 34.43
N LEU A 616 9.01 -25.80 33.99
CA LEU A 616 8.01 -25.06 33.22
C LEU A 616 8.15 -25.43 31.76
N HIS A 617 7.02 -25.75 31.14
CA HIS A 617 6.87 -25.88 29.71
C HIS A 617 6.09 -24.66 29.25
N PHE A 618 6.67 -23.90 28.31
CA PHE A 618 6.08 -22.69 27.75
C PHE A 618 5.28 -22.98 26.50
#